data_AF-W9C4W3-F1
#
_entry.id   AF-W9C4W3-F1
#
_cell.length_a   1.000
_cell.length_b   1.000
_cell.length_c   1.000
_cell.angle_alpha   90.00
_cell.angle_beta   90.00
_cell.angle_gamma   90.00
#
_symmetry.space_group_name_H-M   'P 1'
#
loop_
_entity.id
_entity.type
_entity.pdbx_description
1 polymer ?
#
loop_
_entity_poly.entity_id
_entity_poly.type
_entity_poly.pdbx_seq_one_letter_code
_entity_poly.pdbx_strand_id
1 'polypeptide(L)'
;MTPPFNRIPNNPTIIDDKTPHILPFILSHLTLHQKAHPTRPFIIGLNGIQGAGKTTLVNTLYEILTRDHGLETLVLSIDDLYLTREDQEKLARENEGNKLVKYRGEPGTHDIPLARQLFTTLLQTPPQPTPIPFYDKSLHHGLGDRSPTFRTVNDTAQNQRPIQIILFEGWCVGFRSLSLSSIAHAHQASLALPPTSTTYTTLRDHPLSSLLFINEKLREYDVITDTFNIFIQIDALDTRYVYEWRREQEEVLRREKGMGMTDEQVKVFVDGYYPAYELFLDGVRRGIFEGKKPEEEWRGKQLRLVVGKDRRVVDVGTTGQTCIETGHFHTNACILRPDRLASKQGFFTQTHLQKFYIAIYQKANGYLEIASEELPAKWKYYDPYRYSVLGRQTSGAVIPMPNT
;
A
#
# COMPACT_ATOMS: atom_id res chain seq x y z
N MET A 1 5.28 -55.14 -1.85
CA MET A 1 4.42 -54.01 -2.27
C MET A 1 4.77 -52.82 -1.41
N THR A 2 5.57 -51.90 -1.94
CA THR A 2 5.96 -50.64 -1.30
C THR A 2 4.79 -49.66 -1.45
N PRO A 3 4.37 -48.94 -0.39
CA PRO A 3 3.29 -47.97 -0.52
C PRO A 3 3.74 -46.78 -1.37
N PRO A 4 2.83 -46.14 -2.12
CA PRO A 4 3.19 -45.06 -3.01
C PRO A 4 3.62 -43.83 -2.19
N PHE A 5 4.73 -43.22 -2.60
CA PHE A 5 5.18 -41.93 -2.12
C PHE A 5 4.07 -40.90 -2.31
N ASN A 6 3.50 -40.41 -1.20
CA ASN A 6 2.70 -39.20 -1.17
C ASN A 6 3.56 -38.06 -1.74
N ARG A 7 3.20 -37.56 -2.92
CA ARG A 7 3.72 -36.29 -3.42
C ARG A 7 3.32 -35.22 -2.42
N ILE A 8 4.31 -34.65 -1.73
CA ILE A 8 4.14 -33.41 -0.98
C ILE A 8 3.62 -32.37 -1.99
N PRO A 9 2.46 -31.74 -1.77
CA PRO A 9 2.03 -30.65 -2.62
C PRO A 9 3.06 -29.53 -2.51
N ASN A 10 3.65 -29.13 -3.64
CA ASN A 10 4.47 -27.92 -3.69
C ASN A 10 3.60 -26.75 -3.23
N ASN A 11 3.85 -26.25 -2.03
CA ASN A 11 3.35 -24.94 -1.63
C ASN A 11 3.87 -23.95 -2.67
N PRO A 12 3.05 -23.05 -3.24
CA PRO A 12 3.52 -22.11 -4.25
C PRO A 12 4.71 -21.34 -3.67
N THR A 13 5.84 -21.35 -4.39
CA THR A 13 7.03 -20.60 -3.99
C THR A 13 6.64 -19.13 -3.86
N ILE A 14 6.69 -18.59 -2.65
CA ILE A 14 6.48 -17.17 -2.41
C ILE A 14 7.69 -16.45 -3.02
N ILE A 15 7.45 -15.67 -4.06
CA ILE A 15 8.46 -14.83 -4.68
C ILE A 15 8.34 -13.44 -4.08
N ASP A 16 9.36 -13.03 -3.33
CA ASP A 16 9.45 -11.70 -2.79
C ASP A 16 10.21 -10.77 -3.74
N ASP A 17 9.47 -10.23 -4.71
CA ASP A 17 9.93 -9.20 -5.63
C ASP A 17 9.52 -7.78 -5.20
N LYS A 18 8.86 -7.62 -4.04
CA LYS A 18 8.34 -6.34 -3.55
C LYS A 18 9.27 -5.71 -2.52
N THR A 19 9.78 -6.50 -1.58
CA THR A 19 10.71 -6.03 -0.54
C THR A 19 11.94 -5.31 -1.09
N PRO A 20 12.59 -5.76 -2.19
CA PRO A 20 13.74 -5.04 -2.75
C PRO A 20 13.44 -3.60 -3.17
N HIS A 21 12.19 -3.27 -3.51
CA HIS A 21 11.76 -1.90 -3.82
C HIS A 21 11.32 -1.14 -2.57
N ILE A 22 10.59 -1.81 -1.67
CA ILE A 22 9.97 -1.20 -0.50
C ILE A 22 10.97 -0.90 0.61
N LEU A 23 11.88 -1.82 0.91
CA LEU A 23 12.78 -1.67 2.05
C LEU A 23 13.70 -0.44 1.91
N PRO A 24 14.38 -0.19 0.77
CA PRO A 24 15.18 1.03 0.61
C PRO A 24 14.36 2.31 0.78
N PHE A 25 13.11 2.30 0.28
CA PHE A 25 12.19 3.43 0.40
C PHE A 25 11.80 3.71 1.86
N ILE A 26 11.53 2.65 2.64
CA ILE A 26 11.29 2.78 4.08
C ILE A 26 12.52 3.35 4.79
N LEU A 27 13.69 2.75 4.58
CA LEU A 27 14.91 3.11 5.31
C LEU A 27 15.38 4.54 5.01
N SER A 28 15.24 5.01 3.75
CA SER A 28 15.61 6.37 3.39
C SER A 28 14.75 7.40 4.12
N HIS A 29 13.44 7.18 4.21
CA HIS A 29 12.52 8.10 4.86
C HIS A 29 12.58 8.00 6.39
N LEU A 30 12.78 6.79 6.93
CA LEU A 30 13.01 6.58 8.35
C LEU A 30 14.21 7.38 8.86
N THR A 31 15.32 7.37 8.10
CA THR A 31 16.53 8.11 8.46
C THR A 31 16.27 9.61 8.56
N LEU A 32 15.48 10.17 7.63
CA LEU A 32 15.10 11.58 7.66
C LEU A 32 14.15 11.88 8.84
N HIS A 33 13.18 11.01 9.07
CA HIS A 33 12.23 11.14 10.17
C HIS A 33 12.91 11.10 11.54
N GLN A 34 13.82 10.15 11.78
CA GLN A 34 14.54 10.04 13.06
C GLN A 34 15.40 11.27 13.37
N LYS A 35 15.95 11.93 12.34
CA LYS A 35 16.68 13.20 12.51
C LYS A 35 15.76 14.35 12.92
N ALA A 36 14.56 14.42 12.35
CA ALA A 36 13.60 15.50 12.62
C ALA A 36 12.75 15.26 13.89
N HIS A 37 12.44 14.00 14.20
CA HIS A 37 11.48 13.57 15.22
C HIS A 37 11.98 12.33 15.97
N PRO A 38 13.05 12.45 16.78
CA PRO A 38 13.75 11.30 17.37
C PRO A 38 12.90 10.47 18.35
N THR A 39 11.82 11.04 18.90
CA THR A 39 10.96 10.39 19.91
C THR A 39 9.60 9.95 19.39
N ARG A 40 9.27 10.24 18.12
CA ARG A 40 7.97 9.93 17.52
C ARG A 40 8.10 8.72 16.60
N PRO A 41 7.22 7.71 16.70
CA PRO A 41 7.27 6.57 15.79
C PRO A 41 7.07 7.01 14.33
N PHE A 42 7.73 6.30 13.42
CA PHE A 42 7.57 6.47 11.98
C PHE A 42 6.42 5.58 11.47
N ILE A 43 5.35 6.20 10.99
CA ILE A 43 4.13 5.51 10.59
C ILE A 43 4.09 5.31 9.07
N ILE A 44 3.89 4.08 8.65
CA ILE A 44 3.86 3.64 7.27
C ILE A 44 2.46 3.10 6.99
N GLY A 45 1.72 3.78 6.13
CA GLY A 45 0.45 3.27 5.61
C GLY A 45 0.72 2.29 4.47
N LEU A 46 0.08 1.12 4.49
CA LEU A 46 0.20 0.12 3.45
C LEU A 46 -1.18 -0.30 2.91
N ASN A 47 -1.43 0.05 1.66
CA ASN A 47 -2.60 -0.41 0.91
C ASN A 47 -2.25 -1.58 0.02
N GLY A 48 -3.18 -2.51 -0.14
CA GLY A 48 -3.09 -3.47 -1.22
C GLY A 48 -4.40 -4.16 -1.50
N ILE A 49 -4.69 -4.37 -2.77
CA ILE A 49 -5.87 -5.10 -3.23
C ILE A 49 -5.93 -6.48 -2.55
N GLN A 50 -7.14 -6.93 -2.21
CA GLN A 50 -7.33 -8.23 -1.55
C GLN A 50 -6.70 -9.35 -2.37
N GLY A 51 -5.95 -10.24 -1.71
CA GLY A 51 -5.27 -11.36 -2.38
C GLY A 51 -3.91 -11.05 -3.03
N ALA A 52 -3.45 -9.78 -3.04
CA ALA A 52 -2.16 -9.39 -3.64
C ALA A 52 -0.90 -9.79 -2.82
N GLY A 53 -1.05 -10.56 -1.74
CA GLY A 53 0.08 -11.00 -0.88
C GLY A 53 0.50 -10.01 0.20
N LYS A 54 -0.35 -9.05 0.54
CA LYS A 54 -0.06 -7.99 1.52
C LYS A 54 0.37 -8.51 2.90
N THR A 55 -0.36 -9.47 3.49
CA THR A 55 0.00 -10.05 4.80
C THR A 55 1.38 -10.68 4.78
N THR A 56 1.73 -11.40 3.71
CA THR A 56 3.05 -11.99 3.53
C THR A 56 4.14 -10.92 3.45
N LEU A 57 3.89 -9.86 2.68
CA LEU A 57 4.81 -8.72 2.58
C LEU A 57 5.01 -8.02 3.93
N VAL A 58 3.92 -7.70 4.64
CA VAL A 58 3.98 -7.03 5.94
C VAL A 58 4.76 -7.86 6.96
N ASN A 59 4.53 -9.18 7.00
CA ASN A 59 5.29 -10.08 7.88
C ASN A 59 6.79 -10.08 7.52
N THR A 60 7.11 -10.13 6.23
CA THR A 60 8.51 -10.09 5.76
C THR A 60 9.19 -8.78 6.14
N LEU A 61 8.51 -7.64 5.93
CA LEU A 61 9.00 -6.32 6.35
C LEU A 61 9.18 -6.23 7.86
N TYR A 62 8.22 -6.74 8.64
CA TYR A 62 8.32 -6.79 10.10
C TYR A 62 9.55 -7.58 10.55
N GLU A 63 9.79 -8.77 9.99
CA GLU A 63 10.95 -9.58 10.34
C GLU A 63 12.27 -8.89 9.99
N ILE A 64 12.38 -8.29 8.80
CA ILE A 64 13.59 -7.58 8.37
C ILE A 64 13.84 -6.35 9.27
N LEU A 65 12.83 -5.53 9.50
CA LEU A 65 12.96 -4.32 10.32
C LEU A 65 13.34 -4.65 11.77
N THR A 66 12.76 -5.71 12.34
CA THR A 66 13.03 -6.12 13.72
C THR A 66 14.35 -6.88 13.87
N ARG A 67 14.59 -7.92 13.06
CA ARG A 67 15.76 -8.80 13.21
C ARG A 67 17.02 -8.21 12.59
N ASP A 68 16.93 -7.66 11.38
CA ASP A 68 18.11 -7.23 10.62
C ASP A 68 18.48 -5.77 10.94
N HIS A 69 17.48 -4.93 11.25
CA HIS A 69 17.69 -3.52 11.57
C HIS A 69 17.50 -3.18 13.06
N GLY A 70 17.05 -4.13 13.90
CA GLY A 70 16.92 -3.94 15.35
C GLY A 70 15.83 -2.95 15.78
N LEU A 71 14.92 -2.59 14.86
CA LEU A 71 13.90 -1.55 15.05
C LEU A 71 12.66 -2.13 15.71
N GLU A 72 12.24 -1.56 16.84
CA GLU A 72 11.00 -1.96 17.49
C GLU A 72 9.81 -1.59 16.60
N THR A 73 9.17 -2.60 16.01
CA THR A 73 8.17 -2.42 14.95
C THR A 73 6.83 -2.96 15.42
N LEU A 74 5.76 -2.19 15.23
CA LEU A 74 4.39 -2.59 15.49
C LEU A 74 3.66 -2.77 14.15
N VAL A 75 3.03 -3.93 13.95
CA VAL A 75 2.09 -4.15 12.85
C VAL A 75 0.67 -3.97 13.38
N LEU A 76 -0.14 -3.19 12.67
CA LEU A 76 -1.55 -2.96 12.94
C LEU A 76 -2.33 -3.19 11.66
N SER A 77 -3.39 -4.01 11.73
CA SER A 77 -4.34 -4.15 10.64
C SER A 77 -5.54 -3.24 10.87
N ILE A 78 -6.08 -2.65 9.81
CA ILE A 78 -7.38 -1.97 9.91
C ILE A 78 -8.49 -2.93 10.36
N ASP A 79 -8.37 -4.22 10.03
CA ASP A 79 -9.34 -5.23 10.41
C ASP A 79 -9.36 -5.47 11.93
N ASP A 80 -8.29 -5.16 12.67
CA ASP A 80 -8.28 -5.22 14.15
C ASP A 80 -9.14 -4.10 14.78
N LEU A 81 -9.52 -3.11 13.96
CA LEU A 81 -10.35 -1.99 14.35
C LEU A 81 -11.80 -2.16 13.90
N TYR A 82 -12.26 -3.35 13.48
CA TYR A 82 -13.69 -3.56 13.25
C TYR A 82 -14.52 -3.20 14.50
N LEU A 83 -15.75 -2.78 14.25
CA LEU A 83 -16.76 -2.62 15.29
C LEU A 83 -16.94 -3.93 16.07
N THR A 84 -17.31 -3.81 17.35
CA THR A 84 -17.77 -4.97 18.12
C THR A 84 -18.94 -5.64 17.41
N ARG A 85 -19.22 -6.91 17.73
CA ARG A 85 -20.36 -7.61 17.13
C ARG A 85 -21.67 -6.86 17.38
N GLU A 86 -21.86 -6.38 18.60
CA GLU A 86 -23.03 -5.59 19.00
C GLU A 86 -23.18 -4.32 18.17
N ASP A 87 -22.11 -3.55 18.02
CA ASP A 87 -22.11 -2.31 17.25
C ASP A 87 -22.31 -2.57 15.74
N GLN A 88 -21.74 -3.65 15.21
CA GLN A 88 -21.95 -4.06 13.83
C GLN A 88 -23.42 -4.46 13.57
N GLU A 89 -24.09 -5.12 14.52
CA GLU A 89 -25.52 -5.41 14.42
C GLU A 89 -26.36 -4.14 14.50
N LYS A 90 -26.01 -3.21 15.39
CA LYS A 90 -26.66 -1.90 15.49
C LYS A 90 -26.54 -1.14 14.17
N LEU A 91 -25.34 -1.06 13.60
CA LEU A 91 -25.08 -0.43 12.31
C LEU A 91 -25.95 -1.04 11.20
N ALA A 92 -26.04 -2.36 11.14
CA ALA A 92 -26.85 -3.07 10.14
C ALA A 92 -28.35 -2.80 10.31
N ARG A 93 -28.86 -2.72 11.55
CA ARG A 93 -30.27 -2.36 11.83
C ARG A 93 -30.60 -0.92 11.45
N GLU A 94 -29.69 0.01 11.76
CA GLU A 94 -29.88 1.45 11.47
C GLU A 94 -29.79 1.77 9.97
N ASN A 95 -29.22 0.86 9.17
CA ASN A 95 -29.02 1.03 7.73
C ASN A 95 -29.68 -0.13 6.96
N GLU A 96 -30.89 -0.51 7.36
CA GLU A 96 -31.64 -1.58 6.70
C GLU A 96 -31.78 -1.30 5.19
N GLY A 97 -31.39 -2.27 4.36
CA GLY A 97 -31.34 -2.13 2.90
C GLY A 97 -29.96 -1.77 2.32
N ASN A 98 -29.02 -1.26 3.14
CA ASN A 98 -27.64 -1.05 2.72
C ASN A 98 -26.83 -2.35 2.87
N LYS A 99 -26.69 -3.10 1.77
CA LYS A 99 -25.95 -4.38 1.75
C LYS A 99 -24.46 -4.23 2.08
N LEU A 100 -23.85 -3.06 1.83
CA LEU A 100 -22.41 -2.82 1.99
C LEU A 100 -21.97 -2.79 3.46
N VAL A 101 -22.88 -2.47 4.38
CA VAL A 101 -22.59 -2.37 5.82
C VAL A 101 -23.37 -3.38 6.66
N LYS A 102 -24.00 -4.35 6.00
CA LYS A 102 -24.69 -5.46 6.68
C LYS A 102 -23.73 -6.33 7.50
N TYR A 103 -22.50 -6.47 7.02
CA TYR A 103 -21.42 -7.21 7.66
C TYR A 103 -20.15 -6.36 7.69
N ARG A 104 -19.17 -6.78 8.48
CA ARG A 104 -17.86 -6.11 8.56
C ARG A 104 -17.16 -6.08 7.18
N GLY A 105 -16.52 -4.97 6.84
CA GLY A 105 -15.72 -4.86 5.62
C GLY A 105 -15.53 -3.42 5.16
N GLU A 106 -16.58 -2.84 4.60
CA GLU A 106 -16.57 -1.50 3.98
C GLU A 106 -16.36 -0.36 5.02
N PRO A 107 -15.87 0.83 4.59
CA PRO A 107 -15.81 2.01 5.44
C PRO A 107 -17.15 2.29 6.11
N GLY A 108 -17.08 2.50 7.43
CA GLY A 108 -18.23 2.59 8.33
C GLY A 108 -18.38 1.40 9.27
N THR A 109 -17.71 0.28 8.97
CA THR A 109 -17.73 -0.93 9.80
C THR A 109 -16.56 -1.04 10.79
N HIS A 110 -15.72 -0.01 10.87
CA HIS A 110 -14.60 0.09 11.82
C HIS A 110 -14.92 1.10 12.93
N ASP A 111 -14.39 0.84 14.13
CA ASP A 111 -14.49 1.70 15.31
C ASP A 111 -13.47 2.85 15.21
N ILE A 112 -13.88 3.92 14.53
CA ILE A 112 -13.06 5.11 14.34
C ILE A 112 -12.75 5.85 15.66
N PRO A 113 -13.66 5.95 16.64
CA PRO A 113 -13.33 6.46 17.97
C PRO A 113 -12.15 5.70 18.62
N LEU A 114 -12.17 4.36 18.60
CA LEU A 114 -11.07 3.54 19.09
C LEU A 114 -9.78 3.80 18.30
N ALA A 115 -9.87 3.88 16.96
CA ALA A 115 -8.72 4.17 16.12
C ALA A 115 -8.09 5.52 16.45
N ARG A 116 -8.90 6.57 16.62
CA ARG A 116 -8.43 7.90 17.03
C ARG A 116 -7.70 7.85 18.35
N GLN A 117 -8.26 7.16 19.35
CA GLN A 117 -7.63 7.01 20.66
C GLN A 117 -6.29 6.26 20.53
N LEU A 118 -6.27 5.13 19.82
CA LEU A 118 -5.08 4.32 19.59
C LEU A 118 -3.94 5.14 18.98
N PHE A 119 -4.20 5.81 17.86
CA PHE A 119 -3.17 6.63 17.19
C PHE A 119 -2.76 7.84 18.03
N THR A 120 -3.68 8.45 18.77
CA THR A 120 -3.36 9.54 19.70
C THR A 120 -2.37 9.07 20.76
N THR A 121 -2.62 7.93 21.43
CA THR A 121 -1.74 7.38 22.46
C THR A 121 -0.40 6.91 21.89
N LEU A 122 -0.38 6.22 20.74
CA LEU A 122 0.85 5.77 20.09
C LEU A 122 1.77 6.92 19.68
N LEU A 123 1.21 8.10 19.42
CA LEU A 123 1.95 9.30 19.01
C LEU A 123 2.41 10.18 20.17
N GLN A 124 2.06 9.85 21.42
CA GLN A 124 2.47 10.63 22.59
C GLN A 124 3.98 10.58 22.81
N THR A 125 4.53 11.69 23.31
CA THR A 125 5.91 11.79 23.77
C THR A 125 5.89 12.34 25.21
N PRO A 126 6.43 11.61 26.20
CA PRO A 126 7.06 10.30 26.09
C PRO A 126 6.06 9.17 25.74
N PRO A 127 6.51 8.06 25.11
CA PRO A 127 5.67 6.90 24.80
C PRO A 127 4.92 6.39 26.03
N GLN A 128 3.63 6.07 25.87
CA GLN A 128 2.78 5.57 26.95
C GLN A 128 2.36 4.11 26.72
N PRO A 129 2.19 3.30 27.79
CA PRO A 129 1.61 1.97 27.67
C PRO A 129 0.29 2.03 26.90
N THR A 130 0.23 1.31 25.78
CA THR A 130 -0.91 1.38 24.85
C THR A 130 -1.47 -0.02 24.59
N PRO A 131 -2.74 -0.28 24.92
CA PRO A 131 -3.39 -1.54 24.57
C PRO A 131 -3.66 -1.61 23.06
N ILE A 132 -3.24 -2.69 22.42
CA ILE A 132 -3.45 -2.93 21.00
C ILE A 132 -4.67 -3.86 20.83
N PRO A 133 -5.74 -3.40 20.13
CA PRO A 133 -6.92 -4.22 19.91
C PRO A 133 -6.59 -5.39 18.97
N PHE A 134 -7.39 -6.45 19.09
CA PHE A 134 -7.33 -7.62 18.22
C PHE A 134 -8.76 -8.02 17.85
N TYR A 135 -8.98 -8.33 16.57
CA TYR A 135 -10.30 -8.78 16.12
C TYR A 135 -10.28 -10.26 15.70
N ASP A 136 -11.08 -11.08 16.35
CA ASP A 136 -11.20 -12.49 16.03
C ASP A 136 -12.37 -12.71 15.08
N LYS A 137 -12.04 -12.90 13.80
CA LYS A 137 -13.01 -13.16 12.72
C LYS A 137 -13.74 -14.50 12.86
N SER A 138 -13.26 -15.42 13.69
CA SER A 138 -13.84 -16.76 13.86
C SER A 138 -14.99 -16.81 14.86
N LEU A 139 -15.07 -15.85 15.78
CA LEU A 139 -16.14 -15.74 16.77
C LEU A 139 -17.52 -15.62 16.08
N HIS A 140 -18.57 -15.98 16.82
CA HIS A 140 -19.97 -15.91 16.36
C HIS A 140 -20.19 -16.55 14.97
N HIS A 141 -19.68 -17.77 14.79
CA HIS A 141 -19.77 -18.53 13.54
C HIS A 141 -19.19 -17.79 12.31
N GLY A 142 -18.07 -17.09 12.49
CA GLY A 142 -17.40 -16.36 11.42
C GLY A 142 -17.90 -14.92 11.22
N LEU A 143 -18.88 -14.47 12.00
CA LEU A 143 -19.34 -13.07 12.00
C LEU A 143 -18.35 -12.14 12.72
N GLY A 144 -17.52 -12.70 13.59
CA GLY A 144 -16.40 -12.04 14.25
C GLY A 144 -16.80 -11.17 15.44
N ASP A 145 -15.83 -10.90 16.31
CA ASP A 145 -15.94 -9.92 17.39
C ASP A 145 -14.57 -9.37 17.78
N ARG A 146 -14.58 -8.25 18.51
CA ARG A 146 -13.37 -7.75 19.15
C ARG A 146 -13.00 -8.69 20.30
N SER A 147 -11.73 -9.07 20.35
CA SER A 147 -11.23 -9.88 21.45
C SER A 147 -11.23 -9.06 22.75
N PRO A 148 -11.65 -9.65 23.88
CA PRO A 148 -11.53 -9.00 25.20
C PRO A 148 -10.08 -8.91 25.67
N THR A 149 -9.16 -9.67 25.04
CA THR A 149 -7.74 -9.64 25.35
C THR A 149 -7.00 -8.68 24.41
N PHE A 150 -6.03 -7.96 24.95
CA PHE A 150 -5.16 -7.05 24.21
C PHE A 150 -3.71 -7.25 24.63
N ARG A 151 -2.78 -6.88 23.74
CA ARG A 151 -1.36 -6.75 24.07
C ARG A 151 -1.04 -5.29 24.35
N THR A 152 -0.38 -5.00 25.46
CA THR A 152 0.14 -3.65 25.72
C THR A 152 1.52 -3.47 25.10
N VAL A 153 1.72 -2.36 24.38
CA VAL A 153 3.04 -1.91 23.86
C VAL A 153 3.51 -0.66 24.61
N ASN A 154 4.79 -0.30 24.49
CA ASN A 154 5.41 0.84 25.17
C ASN A 154 5.33 0.79 26.72
N ASP A 155 5.18 -0.40 27.30
CA ASP A 155 5.15 -0.58 28.75
C ASP A 155 6.56 -0.70 29.34
N THR A 156 7.07 0.41 29.86
CA THR A 156 8.41 0.48 30.48
C THR A 156 8.51 -0.36 31.77
N ALA A 157 7.40 -0.61 32.47
CA ALA A 157 7.39 -1.48 33.64
C ALA A 157 7.64 -2.95 33.28
N GLN A 158 7.40 -3.32 32.01
CA GLN A 158 7.71 -4.64 31.44
C GLN A 158 9.02 -4.65 30.62
N ASN A 159 9.89 -3.65 30.79
CA ASN A 159 11.12 -3.48 30.02
C ASN A 159 10.91 -3.44 28.49
N GLN A 160 9.73 -3.01 28.03
CA GLN A 160 9.49 -2.85 26.60
C GLN A 160 10.23 -1.62 26.07
N ARG A 161 10.81 -1.74 24.87
CA ARG A 161 11.35 -0.59 24.14
C ARG A 161 10.21 0.19 23.48
N PRO A 162 10.34 1.51 23.32
CA PRO A 162 9.40 2.29 22.55
C PRO A 162 9.28 1.79 21.12
N ILE A 163 8.06 1.72 20.59
CA ILE A 163 7.80 1.47 19.18
C ILE A 163 8.46 2.58 18.34
N GLN A 164 9.26 2.18 17.36
CA GLN A 164 9.97 3.07 16.44
C GLN A 164 9.30 3.13 15.07
N ILE A 165 8.67 2.03 14.63
CA ILE A 165 7.95 1.94 13.35
C ILE A 165 6.55 1.39 13.59
N ILE A 166 5.56 1.97 12.93
CA ILE A 166 4.20 1.41 12.86
C ILE A 166 3.92 1.09 11.39
N LEU A 167 3.69 -0.19 11.09
CA LEU A 167 3.16 -0.68 9.83
C LEU A 167 1.64 -0.79 9.96
N PHE A 168 0.90 0.16 9.39
CA PHE A 168 -0.56 0.15 9.38
C PHE A 168 -1.08 -0.30 8.02
N GLU A 169 -1.70 -1.48 7.97
CA GLU A 169 -2.07 -2.14 6.72
C GLU A 169 -3.58 -2.35 6.57
N GLY A 170 -4.06 -2.33 5.33
CA GLY A 170 -5.42 -2.74 5.03
C GLY A 170 -5.81 -2.53 3.57
N TRP A 171 -6.95 -3.09 3.16
CA TRP A 171 -7.38 -3.08 1.76
C TRP A 171 -7.96 -1.72 1.33
N CYS A 172 -8.59 -0.97 2.26
CA CYS A 172 -9.12 0.37 2.06
C CYS A 172 -8.27 1.47 2.73
N VAL A 173 -7.13 1.12 3.33
CA VAL A 173 -6.22 2.10 3.94
C VAL A 173 -5.77 3.12 2.90
N GLY A 174 -5.85 4.41 3.22
CA GLY A 174 -5.54 5.51 2.31
C GLY A 174 -6.65 5.88 1.31
N PHE A 175 -7.77 5.16 1.27
CA PHE A 175 -8.94 5.63 0.52
C PHE A 175 -9.43 6.94 1.14
N ARG A 176 -9.87 7.87 0.27
CA ARG A 176 -10.43 9.16 0.72
C ARG A 176 -11.77 9.41 0.05
N SER A 177 -12.63 10.08 0.80
CA SER A 177 -13.95 10.49 0.31
C SER A 177 -13.83 11.38 -0.93
N LEU A 178 -14.79 11.25 -1.84
CA LEU A 178 -14.97 12.13 -2.98
C LEU A 178 -16.07 13.18 -2.71
N SER A 179 -16.20 14.13 -3.63
CA SER A 179 -17.37 15.01 -3.67
C SER A 179 -18.64 14.20 -3.96
N LEU A 180 -19.78 14.67 -3.43
CA LEU A 180 -21.08 14.01 -3.65
C LEU A 180 -21.41 13.93 -5.15
N SER A 181 -21.04 14.96 -5.93
CA SER A 181 -21.24 14.99 -7.37
C SER A 181 -20.43 13.92 -8.11
N SER A 182 -19.19 13.64 -7.69
CA SER A 182 -18.38 12.58 -8.30
C SER A 182 -18.98 11.21 -8.06
N ILE A 183 -19.49 10.93 -6.85
CA ILE A 183 -20.18 9.67 -6.56
C ILE A 183 -21.46 9.53 -7.38
N ALA A 184 -22.29 10.58 -7.42
CA ALA A 184 -23.52 10.58 -8.20
C ALA A 184 -23.25 10.41 -9.71
N HIS A 185 -22.21 11.05 -10.24
CA HIS A 185 -21.80 10.91 -11.63
C HIS A 185 -21.33 9.49 -11.95
N ALA A 186 -20.47 8.90 -11.12
CA ALA A 186 -20.01 7.52 -11.30
C ALA A 186 -21.17 6.51 -11.25
N HIS A 187 -22.10 6.70 -10.31
CA HIS A 187 -23.31 5.87 -10.21
C HIS A 187 -24.20 6.01 -11.44
N GLN A 188 -24.50 7.23 -11.88
CA GLN A 188 -25.30 7.47 -13.07
C GLN A 188 -24.64 6.90 -14.34
N ALA A 189 -23.33 7.05 -14.47
CA ALA A 189 -22.57 6.46 -15.57
C ALA A 189 -22.66 4.92 -15.55
N SER A 190 -22.59 4.31 -14.35
CA SER A 190 -22.75 2.86 -14.20
C SER A 190 -24.14 2.36 -14.64
N LEU A 191 -25.19 3.13 -14.39
CA LEU A 191 -26.58 2.81 -14.78
C LEU A 191 -26.82 2.99 -16.29
N ALA A 192 -26.13 3.93 -16.93
CA ALA A 192 -26.29 4.23 -18.35
C ALA A 192 -25.62 3.21 -19.29
N LEU A 193 -24.76 2.34 -18.76
CA LEU A 193 -24.06 1.32 -19.53
C LEU A 193 -25.06 0.25 -20.05
N PRO A 194 -25.04 -0.06 -21.35
CA PRO A 194 -25.96 -1.03 -21.94
C PRO A 194 -25.72 -2.45 -21.39
N PRO A 195 -26.71 -3.36 -21.46
CA PRO A 195 -26.55 -4.76 -21.06
C PRO A 195 -25.42 -5.50 -21.80
N THR A 196 -25.06 -5.04 -23.00
CA THR A 196 -23.99 -5.59 -23.84
C THR A 196 -22.60 -5.01 -23.52
N SER A 197 -22.50 -4.09 -22.55
CA SER A 197 -21.23 -3.46 -22.19
C SER A 197 -20.23 -4.49 -21.65
N THR A 198 -18.99 -4.41 -22.13
CA THR A 198 -17.86 -5.17 -21.57
C THR A 198 -17.26 -4.53 -20.32
N THR A 199 -17.68 -3.30 -19.97
CA THR A 199 -17.24 -2.60 -18.76
C THR A 199 -17.91 -3.22 -17.54
N TYR A 200 -17.11 -3.87 -16.70
CA TYR A 200 -17.56 -4.44 -15.43
C TYR A 200 -17.73 -3.34 -14.39
N THR A 201 -18.90 -3.28 -13.74
CA THR A 201 -19.16 -2.36 -12.64
C THR A 201 -20.17 -2.97 -11.68
N THR A 202 -19.95 -2.76 -10.39
CA THR A 202 -20.83 -3.16 -9.30
C THR A 202 -21.62 -1.98 -8.74
N LEU A 203 -21.26 -0.74 -9.09
CA LEU A 203 -21.92 0.48 -8.58
C LEU A 203 -23.44 0.49 -8.84
N ARG A 204 -23.87 -0.03 -10.00
CA ARG A 204 -25.30 -0.11 -10.37
C ARG A 204 -26.11 -1.05 -9.48
N ASP A 205 -25.45 -2.00 -8.81
CA ASP A 205 -26.09 -3.01 -7.96
C ASP A 205 -26.39 -2.48 -6.55
N HIS A 206 -25.99 -1.23 -6.28
CA HIS A 206 -26.20 -0.56 -5.01
C HIS A 206 -27.01 0.74 -5.20
N PRO A 207 -27.94 1.06 -4.28
CA PRO A 207 -28.58 2.38 -4.26
C PRO A 207 -27.53 3.49 -4.08
N LEU A 208 -27.73 4.64 -4.73
CA LEU A 208 -26.85 5.80 -4.57
C LEU A 208 -26.67 6.18 -3.09
N SER A 209 -27.73 6.10 -2.28
CA SER A 209 -27.67 6.37 -0.83
C SER A 209 -26.68 5.47 -0.09
N SER A 210 -26.52 4.21 -0.51
CA SER A 210 -25.54 3.29 0.08
C SER A 210 -24.11 3.71 -0.25
N LEU A 211 -23.85 4.11 -1.49
CA LEU A 211 -22.53 4.62 -1.91
C LEU A 211 -22.17 5.94 -1.23
N LEU A 212 -23.14 6.84 -1.10
CA LEU A 212 -22.98 8.09 -0.36
C LEU A 212 -22.72 7.86 1.13
N PHE A 213 -23.37 6.85 1.74
CA PHE A 213 -23.10 6.44 3.12
C PHE A 213 -21.64 6.01 3.30
N ILE A 214 -21.14 5.12 2.44
CA ILE A 214 -19.74 4.68 2.48
C ILE A 214 -18.79 5.87 2.32
N ASN A 215 -19.07 6.74 1.34
CA ASN A 215 -18.27 7.93 1.08
C ASN A 215 -18.20 8.89 2.29
N GLU A 216 -19.32 9.07 3.00
CA GLU A 216 -19.36 9.90 4.20
C GLU A 216 -18.59 9.25 5.35
N LYS A 217 -18.80 7.96 5.59
CA LYS A 217 -18.04 7.21 6.60
C LYS A 217 -16.55 7.19 6.33
N LEU A 218 -16.15 7.16 5.07
CA LEU A 218 -14.75 7.20 4.69
C LEU A 218 -14.03 8.50 5.12
N ARG A 219 -14.75 9.64 5.26
CA ARG A 219 -14.15 10.88 5.79
C ARG A 219 -13.57 10.69 7.19
N GLU A 220 -14.20 9.85 8.00
CA GLU A 220 -13.79 9.61 9.39
C GLU A 220 -12.40 8.93 9.47
N TYR A 221 -11.95 8.27 8.41
CA TYR A 221 -10.68 7.53 8.34
C TYR A 221 -9.46 8.46 8.17
N ASP A 222 -9.69 9.75 7.89
CA ASP A 222 -8.64 10.77 7.82
C ASP A 222 -7.87 10.88 9.15
N VAL A 223 -8.50 10.56 10.29
CA VAL A 223 -7.82 10.52 11.60
C VAL A 223 -6.66 9.53 11.67
N ILE A 224 -6.67 8.52 10.80
CA ILE A 224 -5.60 7.54 10.66
C ILE A 224 -4.70 7.97 9.51
N THR A 225 -5.28 8.22 8.33
CA THR A 225 -4.51 8.49 7.10
C THR A 225 -3.61 9.71 7.22
N ASP A 226 -4.05 10.75 7.93
CA ASP A 226 -3.27 11.98 8.10
C ASP A 226 -2.08 11.81 9.06
N THR A 227 -1.99 10.68 9.77
CA THR A 227 -0.85 10.34 10.64
C THR A 227 0.34 9.74 9.89
N PHE A 228 0.14 9.27 8.66
CA PHE A 228 1.17 8.55 7.91
C PHE A 228 2.34 9.47 7.51
N ASN A 229 3.56 8.96 7.69
CA ASN A 229 4.77 9.63 7.23
C ASN A 229 5.08 9.28 5.78
N ILE A 230 4.86 8.02 5.38
CA ILE A 230 4.95 7.54 4.00
C ILE A 230 3.81 6.56 3.72
N PHE A 231 3.58 6.29 2.44
CA PHE A 231 2.56 5.36 1.98
C PHE A 231 3.09 4.38 0.94
N ILE A 232 2.67 3.13 1.03
CA ILE A 232 3.02 2.08 0.07
C ILE A 232 1.73 1.46 -0.45
N GLN A 233 1.57 1.42 -1.77
CA GLN A 233 0.42 0.82 -2.44
C GLN A 233 0.86 -0.39 -3.26
N ILE A 234 0.24 -1.54 -3.01
CA ILE A 234 0.29 -2.71 -3.88
C ILE A 234 -0.97 -2.72 -4.75
N ASP A 235 -0.85 -2.14 -5.94
CA ASP A 235 -1.92 -2.04 -6.93
C ASP A 235 -1.86 -3.21 -7.91
N ALA A 236 -2.94 -3.47 -8.64
CA ALA A 236 -3.00 -4.48 -9.68
C ALA A 236 -3.11 -3.83 -11.06
N LEU A 237 -2.53 -4.48 -12.08
CA LEU A 237 -2.77 -4.10 -13.47
C LEU A 237 -4.27 -4.08 -13.81
N ASP A 238 -5.02 -5.01 -13.22
CA ASP A 238 -6.46 -5.11 -13.33
C ASP A 238 -7.04 -5.45 -11.96
N THR A 239 -7.91 -4.58 -11.43
CA THR A 239 -8.54 -4.78 -10.12
C THR A 239 -9.39 -6.05 -10.08
N ARG A 240 -9.87 -6.55 -11.23
CA ARG A 240 -10.66 -7.79 -11.32
C ARG A 240 -9.87 -9.04 -10.95
N TYR A 241 -8.54 -8.97 -10.88
CA TYR A 241 -7.76 -10.09 -10.36
C TYR A 241 -8.15 -10.48 -8.93
N VAL A 242 -8.75 -9.56 -8.16
CA VAL A 242 -9.29 -9.85 -6.83
C VAL A 242 -10.27 -11.02 -6.80
N TYR A 243 -11.10 -11.19 -7.85
CA TYR A 243 -12.05 -12.31 -7.92
C TYR A 243 -11.31 -13.65 -7.97
N GLU A 244 -10.31 -13.75 -8.83
CA GLU A 244 -9.53 -14.97 -9.01
C GLU A 244 -8.62 -15.22 -7.80
N TRP A 245 -7.96 -14.19 -7.28
CA TRP A 245 -7.13 -14.31 -6.10
C TRP A 245 -7.92 -14.73 -4.86
N ARG A 246 -9.16 -14.23 -4.70
CA ARG A 246 -10.04 -14.64 -3.61
C ARG A 246 -10.52 -16.07 -3.81
N ARG A 247 -10.83 -16.48 -5.04
CA ARG A 247 -11.20 -17.86 -5.37
C ARG A 247 -10.07 -18.83 -5.05
N GLU A 248 -8.84 -18.53 -5.46
CA GLU A 248 -7.64 -19.33 -5.14
C GLU A 248 -7.43 -19.46 -3.62
N GLN A 249 -7.66 -18.39 -2.87
CA GLN A 249 -7.56 -18.42 -1.40
C GLN A 249 -8.62 -19.34 -0.77
N GLU A 250 -9.86 -19.28 -1.24
CA GLU A 250 -10.94 -20.15 -0.75
C GLU A 250 -10.76 -21.60 -1.20
N GLU A 251 -10.21 -21.86 -2.39
CA GLU A 251 -9.82 -23.21 -2.83
C GLU A 251 -8.79 -23.84 -1.88
N VAL A 252 -7.77 -23.07 -1.47
CA VAL A 252 -6.78 -23.52 -0.49
C VAL A 252 -7.45 -23.79 0.87
N LEU A 253 -8.33 -22.90 1.32
CA LEU A 253 -9.05 -23.06 2.60
C LEU A 253 -9.95 -24.30 2.61
N ARG A 254 -10.71 -24.54 1.53
CA ARG A 254 -11.53 -25.74 1.37
C ARG A 254 -10.70 -27.01 1.39
N ARG A 255 -9.53 -27.00 0.72
CA ARG A 255 -8.60 -28.13 0.69
C ARG A 255 -8.00 -28.43 2.06
N GLU A 256 -7.62 -27.40 2.82
CA GLU A 256 -6.89 -27.55 4.08
C GLU A 256 -7.80 -27.74 5.30
N LYS A 257 -8.97 -27.12 5.31
CA LYS A 257 -9.89 -27.11 6.46
C LYS A 257 -11.26 -27.72 6.18
N GLY A 258 -11.53 -28.16 4.95
CA GLY A 258 -12.84 -28.73 4.56
C GLY A 258 -13.99 -27.73 4.56
N MET A 259 -13.71 -26.43 4.75
CA MET A 259 -14.69 -25.35 4.84
C MET A 259 -14.22 -24.16 4.00
N GLY A 260 -15.15 -23.42 3.40
CA GLY A 260 -14.87 -22.24 2.60
C GLY A 260 -16.06 -21.87 1.72
N MET A 261 -16.02 -20.68 1.13
CA MET A 261 -17.07 -20.19 0.23
C MET A 261 -17.08 -20.95 -1.09
N THR A 262 -18.23 -21.09 -1.75
CA THR A 262 -18.30 -21.51 -3.17
C THR A 262 -17.82 -20.38 -4.09
N ASP A 263 -17.60 -20.67 -5.38
CA ASP A 263 -17.18 -19.65 -6.35
C ASP A 263 -18.23 -18.53 -6.50
N GLU A 264 -19.52 -18.87 -6.42
CA GLU A 264 -20.63 -17.89 -6.43
C GLU A 264 -20.62 -17.03 -5.16
N GLN A 265 -20.38 -17.65 -4.00
CA GLN A 265 -20.26 -16.93 -2.73
C GLN A 265 -19.02 -16.03 -2.71
N VAL A 266 -17.91 -16.45 -3.31
CA VAL A 266 -16.72 -15.61 -3.52
C VAL A 266 -17.07 -14.39 -4.36
N LYS A 267 -17.82 -14.57 -5.45
CA LYS A 267 -18.25 -13.44 -6.29
C LYS A 267 -19.07 -12.44 -5.47
N VAL A 268 -20.11 -12.91 -4.79
CA VAL A 268 -20.97 -12.06 -3.94
C VAL A 268 -20.16 -11.37 -2.83
N PHE A 269 -19.21 -12.07 -2.23
CA PHE A 269 -18.30 -11.51 -1.23
C PHE A 269 -17.50 -10.36 -1.83
N VAL A 270 -16.80 -10.59 -2.94
CA VAL A 270 -15.95 -9.60 -3.59
C VAL A 270 -16.76 -8.40 -4.10
N ASP A 271 -17.96 -8.64 -4.66
CA ASP A 271 -18.89 -7.60 -5.08
C ASP A 271 -19.27 -6.65 -3.92
N GLY A 272 -19.20 -7.12 -2.67
CA GLY A 272 -19.43 -6.28 -1.49
C GLY A 272 -18.30 -5.31 -1.15
N TYR A 273 -17.11 -5.46 -1.75
CA TYR A 273 -15.94 -4.58 -1.57
C TYR A 273 -15.58 -3.82 -2.86
N TYR A 274 -16.02 -4.34 -4.00
CA TYR A 274 -15.64 -3.83 -5.32
C TYR A 274 -16.09 -2.38 -5.60
N PRO A 275 -17.25 -1.90 -5.12
CA PRO A 275 -17.65 -0.50 -5.26
C PRO A 275 -16.60 0.48 -4.73
N ALA A 276 -15.93 0.13 -3.62
CA ALA A 276 -14.88 0.97 -3.05
C ALA A 276 -13.63 1.02 -3.93
N TYR A 277 -13.27 -0.07 -4.62
CA TYR A 277 -12.21 -0.02 -5.64
C TYR A 277 -12.58 0.86 -6.82
N GLU A 278 -13.83 0.79 -7.30
CA GLU A 278 -14.30 1.61 -8.42
C GLU A 278 -14.35 3.10 -8.07
N LEU A 279 -14.67 3.46 -6.82
CA LEU A 279 -14.83 4.86 -6.42
C LEU A 279 -13.52 5.48 -5.92
N PHE A 280 -12.76 4.79 -5.08
CA PHE A 280 -11.74 5.46 -4.25
C PHE A 280 -10.29 5.12 -4.63
N LEU A 281 -10.06 4.04 -5.38
CA LEU A 281 -8.70 3.57 -5.69
C LEU A 281 -7.91 4.59 -6.52
N ASP A 282 -8.56 5.29 -7.44
CA ASP A 282 -7.89 6.32 -8.26
C ASP A 282 -7.39 7.50 -7.42
N GLY A 283 -8.06 7.80 -6.29
CA GLY A 283 -7.54 8.77 -5.31
C GLY A 283 -6.22 8.31 -4.71
N VAL A 284 -6.11 7.03 -4.36
CA VAL A 284 -4.85 6.44 -3.88
C VAL A 284 -3.77 6.52 -4.95
N ARG A 285 -4.11 6.17 -6.20
CA ARG A 285 -3.15 6.17 -7.32
C ARG A 285 -2.55 7.55 -7.60
N ARG A 286 -3.34 8.62 -7.45
CA ARG A 286 -2.87 10.01 -7.59
C ARG A 286 -1.98 10.45 -6.42
N GLY A 287 -2.34 10.04 -5.21
CA GLY A 287 -1.53 10.25 -4.02
C GLY A 287 -2.40 10.60 -2.80
N ILE A 288 -2.24 9.86 -1.71
CA ILE A 288 -3.11 10.02 -0.52
C ILE A 288 -2.85 11.31 0.26
N PHE A 289 -1.75 12.00 -0.04
CA PHE A 289 -1.37 13.27 0.58
C PHE A 289 -1.73 14.49 -0.30
N GLU A 290 -2.18 14.25 -1.53
CA GLU A 290 -2.60 15.29 -2.47
C GLU A 290 -3.70 16.18 -1.85
N GLY A 291 -3.53 17.49 -1.92
CA GLY A 291 -4.48 18.47 -1.36
C GLY A 291 -4.49 18.56 0.18
N LYS A 292 -3.69 17.77 0.90
CA LYS A 292 -3.58 17.79 2.37
C LYS A 292 -2.30 18.46 2.87
N LYS A 293 -1.24 18.42 2.06
CA LYS A 293 0.06 19.06 2.32
C LYS A 293 0.52 19.77 1.04
N PRO A 294 1.35 20.83 1.13
CA PRO A 294 2.04 21.39 -0.02
C PRO A 294 2.81 20.30 -0.79
N GLU A 295 2.86 20.39 -2.13
CA GLU A 295 3.42 19.33 -2.99
C GLU A 295 4.85 18.94 -2.57
N GLU A 296 5.68 19.94 -2.30
CA GLU A 296 7.05 19.81 -1.82
C GLU A 296 7.18 19.00 -0.52
N GLU A 297 6.13 18.95 0.31
CA GLU A 297 6.14 18.23 1.58
C GLU A 297 5.73 16.77 1.46
N TRP A 298 5.05 16.35 0.40
CA TRP A 298 4.57 14.97 0.25
C TRP A 298 5.05 14.26 -1.00
N ARG A 299 5.60 14.98 -1.98
CA ARG A 299 6.22 14.40 -3.17
C ARG A 299 7.31 13.41 -2.75
N GLY A 300 7.31 12.23 -3.38
CA GLY A 300 8.23 11.14 -3.04
C GLY A 300 7.91 10.39 -1.75
N LYS A 301 6.86 10.75 -0.99
CA LYS A 301 6.44 10.02 0.23
C LYS A 301 5.43 8.89 -0.05
N GLN A 302 5.13 8.60 -1.31
CA GLN A 302 4.30 7.47 -1.68
C GLN A 302 4.93 6.64 -2.80
N LEU A 303 4.98 5.32 -2.57
CA LEU A 303 5.47 4.30 -3.49
C LEU A 303 4.32 3.40 -3.95
N ARG A 304 4.18 3.21 -5.25
CA ARG A 304 3.18 2.31 -5.87
C ARG A 304 3.92 1.20 -6.61
N LEU A 305 3.58 -0.04 -6.27
CA LEU A 305 4.00 -1.23 -6.99
C LEU A 305 2.77 -1.79 -7.69
N VAL A 306 2.81 -1.91 -9.01
CA VAL A 306 1.75 -2.53 -9.79
C VAL A 306 2.11 -3.99 -10.00
N VAL A 307 1.19 -4.90 -9.69
CA VAL A 307 1.37 -6.34 -9.88
C VAL A 307 0.52 -6.91 -11.01
N GLY A 308 1.08 -7.90 -11.70
CA GLY A 308 0.37 -8.73 -12.65
C GLY A 308 -0.53 -9.77 -11.98
N LYS A 309 -1.23 -10.53 -12.81
CA LYS A 309 -2.15 -11.60 -12.36
C LYS A 309 -1.45 -12.66 -11.50
N ASP A 310 -0.18 -12.92 -11.76
CA ASP A 310 0.70 -13.82 -11.02
C ASP A 310 1.25 -13.21 -9.71
N ARG A 311 0.78 -12.01 -9.34
CA ARG A 311 1.19 -11.21 -8.17
C ARG A 311 2.64 -10.74 -8.24
N ARG A 312 3.31 -10.84 -9.39
CA ARG A 312 4.65 -10.29 -9.58
C ARG A 312 4.61 -8.81 -9.90
N VAL A 313 5.63 -8.07 -9.45
CA VAL A 313 5.79 -6.66 -9.76
C VAL A 313 6.05 -6.48 -11.26
N VAL A 314 5.24 -5.65 -11.90
CA VAL A 314 5.37 -5.31 -13.33
C VAL A 314 5.77 -3.85 -13.53
N ASP A 315 5.45 -2.99 -12.57
CA ASP A 315 5.78 -1.57 -12.61
C ASP A 315 5.96 -1.02 -11.18
N VAL A 316 6.82 -0.01 -11.04
CA VAL A 316 7.12 0.65 -9.77
C VAL A 316 7.23 2.15 -10.02
N GLY A 317 6.43 2.94 -9.31
CA GLY A 317 6.42 4.39 -9.42
C GLY A 317 6.30 5.09 -8.08
N THR A 318 6.81 6.31 -7.99
CA THR A 318 6.58 7.22 -6.86
C THR A 318 5.71 8.38 -7.29
N THR A 319 4.73 8.78 -6.47
CA THR A 319 3.87 9.93 -6.79
C THR A 319 4.70 11.20 -6.97
N GLY A 320 4.46 11.91 -8.08
CA GLY A 320 5.23 13.09 -8.49
C GLY A 320 6.34 12.80 -9.51
N GLN A 321 6.55 11.55 -9.94
CA GLN A 321 7.18 11.29 -11.24
C GLN A 321 6.08 11.34 -12.30
N THR A 322 6.01 12.45 -13.03
CA THR A 322 5.14 12.57 -14.19
C THR A 322 5.59 11.54 -15.23
N CYS A 323 4.78 10.51 -15.47
CA CYS A 323 4.81 9.85 -16.77
C CYS A 323 4.34 10.91 -17.77
N ILE A 324 5.28 11.49 -18.52
CA ILE A 324 4.92 12.30 -19.68
C ILE A 324 4.31 11.31 -20.68
N GLU A 325 2.99 11.23 -20.70
CA GLU A 325 2.25 10.65 -21.82
C GLU A 325 2.48 11.56 -23.03
N THR A 326 3.53 11.28 -23.80
CA THR A 326 3.60 11.79 -25.16
C THR A 326 2.53 11.06 -25.95
N GLY A 327 1.48 11.78 -26.32
CA GLY A 327 0.37 11.26 -27.10
C GLY A 327 0.84 10.56 -28.37
N HIS A 328 0.08 9.51 -28.72
CA HIS A 328 0.10 8.67 -29.93
C HIS A 328 0.80 7.31 -29.80
N PHE A 329 -0.07 6.29 -29.69
CA PHE A 329 0.07 4.86 -30.01
C PHE A 329 1.32 4.08 -29.56
N HIS A 330 1.06 3.10 -28.70
CA HIS A 330 1.83 1.87 -28.44
C HIS A 330 3.34 1.99 -28.16
N THR A 331 3.74 1.93 -26.88
CA THR A 331 4.55 0.85 -26.26
C THR A 331 5.11 1.26 -24.89
N ASN A 332 5.16 0.30 -23.98
CA ASN A 332 5.72 0.38 -22.62
C ASN A 332 7.21 0.73 -22.61
N ALA A 333 7.64 1.71 -21.81
CA ALA A 333 8.97 1.70 -21.17
C ALA A 333 9.16 2.85 -20.15
N CYS A 334 8.85 2.62 -18.88
CA CYS A 334 9.70 3.10 -17.78
C CYS A 334 10.27 1.86 -17.10
N ILE A 335 11.43 1.40 -17.59
CA ILE A 335 12.09 0.21 -17.08
C ILE A 335 13.49 0.62 -16.62
N LEU A 336 13.66 0.78 -15.31
CA LEU A 336 14.96 0.54 -14.68
C LEU A 336 15.05 -0.97 -14.44
N ARG A 337 15.56 -1.72 -15.44
CA ARG A 337 15.85 -3.16 -15.33
C ARG A 337 17.27 -3.31 -14.75
N PRO A 338 17.46 -3.87 -13.53
CA PRO A 338 18.80 -4.12 -12.98
C PRO A 338 19.44 -5.43 -13.48
N ASP A 339 18.67 -6.31 -14.13
CA ASP A 339 19.06 -7.72 -14.28
C ASP A 339 20.12 -8.03 -15.35
N ARG A 340 20.84 -7.02 -15.85
CA ARG A 340 21.96 -7.23 -16.80
C ARG A 340 23.32 -6.71 -16.34
N LEU A 341 23.44 -6.19 -15.12
CA LEU A 341 24.72 -5.66 -14.62
C LEU A 341 25.47 -6.60 -13.67
N ALA A 342 24.84 -7.65 -13.14
CA ALA A 342 25.45 -8.53 -12.14
C ALA A 342 26.16 -9.78 -12.70
N SER A 343 26.15 -10.04 -14.02
CA SER A 343 26.69 -11.29 -14.57
C SER A 343 28.07 -11.18 -15.23
N LYS A 344 28.77 -10.04 -15.11
CA LYS A 344 30.17 -9.96 -15.53
C LYS A 344 31.01 -9.32 -14.43
N GLN A 345 31.82 -10.17 -13.79
CA GLN A 345 32.81 -9.87 -12.76
C GLN A 345 32.24 -9.81 -11.32
N GLY A 346 32.28 -10.97 -10.64
CA GLY A 346 31.83 -11.14 -9.26
C GLY A 346 32.72 -10.41 -8.24
N PHE A 347 32.43 -9.14 -7.97
CA PHE A 347 33.21 -8.32 -7.05
C PHE A 347 32.39 -7.42 -6.09
N PHE A 348 31.09 -7.64 -5.92
CA PHE A 348 30.27 -6.85 -4.98
C PHE A 348 29.40 -7.72 -4.08
N THR A 349 29.43 -7.46 -2.76
CA THR A 349 28.47 -8.04 -1.82
C THR A 349 27.15 -7.27 -1.84
N GLN A 350 26.05 -7.89 -1.41
CA GLN A 350 24.71 -7.29 -1.37
C GLN A 350 24.68 -5.94 -0.63
N THR A 351 25.48 -5.81 0.43
CA THR A 351 25.65 -4.57 1.20
C THR A 351 26.27 -3.42 0.38
N HIS A 352 27.17 -3.71 -0.56
CA HIS A 352 27.78 -2.68 -1.42
C HIS A 352 26.79 -2.16 -2.47
N LEU A 353 25.99 -3.05 -3.04
CA LEU A 353 24.93 -2.68 -3.98
C LEU A 353 23.84 -1.85 -3.29
N GLN A 354 23.50 -2.19 -2.05
CA GLN A 354 22.51 -1.44 -1.26
C GLN A 354 22.99 -0.03 -0.90
N LYS A 355 24.26 0.14 -0.48
CA LYS A 355 24.86 1.46 -0.25
C LYS A 355 24.92 2.30 -1.52
N PHE A 356 25.26 1.69 -2.65
CA PHE A 356 25.25 2.35 -3.96
C PHE A 356 23.85 2.79 -4.38
N TYR A 357 22.83 1.95 -4.17
CA TYR A 357 21.44 2.26 -4.49
C TYR A 357 20.89 3.40 -3.63
N ILE A 358 21.19 3.40 -2.32
CA ILE A 358 20.83 4.49 -1.40
C ILE A 358 21.48 5.80 -1.86
N ALA A 359 22.75 5.78 -2.22
CA ALA A 359 23.46 6.98 -2.69
C ALA A 359 22.91 7.51 -4.03
N ILE A 360 22.60 6.64 -4.99
CA ILE A 360 21.94 7.04 -6.25
C ILE A 360 20.55 7.61 -6.00
N TYR A 361 19.75 6.94 -5.16
CA TYR A 361 18.40 7.39 -4.83
C TYR A 361 18.42 8.76 -4.13
N GLN A 362 19.34 8.96 -3.20
CA GLN A 362 19.51 10.23 -2.50
C GLN A 362 19.97 11.35 -3.45
N LYS A 363 20.92 11.07 -4.37
CA LYS A 363 21.39 12.05 -5.36
C LYS A 363 20.33 12.40 -6.41
N ALA A 364 19.62 11.41 -6.93
CA ALA A 364 18.57 11.61 -7.94
C ALA A 364 17.39 12.45 -7.43
N ASN A 365 17.18 12.46 -6.11
CA ASN A 365 16.13 13.25 -5.46
C ASN A 365 16.69 14.47 -4.69
N GLY A 366 17.95 14.87 -4.93
CA GLY A 366 18.52 16.11 -4.40
C GLY A 366 18.84 16.12 -2.90
N TYR A 367 18.89 14.96 -2.24
CA TYR A 367 19.11 14.83 -0.79
C TYR A 367 20.59 14.74 -0.38
N LEU A 368 21.54 14.78 -1.33
CA LEU A 368 22.99 14.71 -1.06
C LEU A 368 23.81 15.46 -2.12
N GLU A 369 24.65 16.41 -1.67
CA GLU A 369 25.83 16.87 -2.40
C GLU A 369 27.02 16.02 -1.94
N ILE A 370 27.44 15.04 -2.74
CA ILE A 370 28.70 14.31 -2.51
C ILE A 370 29.76 14.99 -3.36
N ALA A 371 30.76 15.60 -2.72
CA ALA A 371 31.96 16.07 -3.42
C ALA A 371 32.64 14.87 -4.11
N SER A 372 33.03 15.03 -5.38
CA SER A 372 33.55 13.95 -6.24
C SER A 372 34.78 13.19 -5.69
N GLU A 373 35.37 13.70 -4.60
CA GLU A 373 36.60 13.21 -3.99
C GLU A 373 36.39 12.07 -2.97
N GLU A 374 35.16 11.82 -2.49
CA GLU A 374 34.88 10.76 -1.51
C GLU A 374 34.54 9.39 -2.13
N LEU A 375 34.48 9.28 -3.46
CA LEU A 375 34.26 8.01 -4.13
C LEU A 375 35.58 7.21 -4.19
N PRO A 376 35.63 5.95 -3.72
CA PRO A 376 36.82 5.13 -3.82
C PRO A 376 37.29 5.07 -5.27
N ALA A 377 38.61 5.10 -5.52
CA ALA A 377 39.20 5.24 -6.86
C ALA A 377 38.66 4.26 -7.93
N LYS A 378 38.08 3.12 -7.51
CA LYS A 378 37.43 2.12 -8.37
C LYS A 378 36.07 2.55 -8.96
N TRP A 379 35.47 3.65 -8.49
CA TRP A 379 34.18 4.16 -8.95
C TRP A 379 34.28 5.33 -9.93
N LYS A 380 35.49 5.87 -10.16
CA LYS A 380 35.75 6.97 -11.11
C LYS A 380 35.52 6.59 -12.59
N TYR A 381 35.39 5.30 -12.90
CA TYR A 381 35.12 4.81 -14.26
C TYR A 381 33.62 4.73 -14.63
N TYR A 382 32.72 4.95 -13.67
CA TYR A 382 31.28 5.00 -13.90
C TYR A 382 30.79 6.43 -13.72
N ASP A 383 31.08 7.26 -14.71
CA ASP A 383 30.56 8.63 -14.82
C ASP A 383 29.10 8.61 -15.32
N PRO A 384 28.10 9.03 -14.52
CA PRO A 384 26.69 9.10 -14.95
C PRO A 384 26.42 10.22 -15.96
N TYR A 385 27.37 11.12 -16.24
CA TYR A 385 27.15 12.33 -17.05
C TYR A 385 27.24 12.13 -18.58
N ARG A 386 27.23 10.89 -19.08
CA ARG A 386 27.28 10.65 -20.54
C ARG A 386 25.94 10.77 -21.29
N TYR A 387 24.87 11.17 -20.63
CA TYR A 387 23.62 11.58 -21.29
C TYR A 387 23.35 13.06 -20.99
N SER A 388 23.70 13.90 -21.98
CA SER A 388 23.52 15.34 -21.96
C SER A 388 22.05 15.73 -21.86
N VAL A 389 21.75 16.56 -20.85
CA VAL A 389 20.55 17.37 -20.69
C VAL A 389 20.45 18.36 -21.85
N LEU A 390 19.46 18.21 -22.73
CA LEU A 390 19.04 19.28 -23.64
C LEU A 390 18.07 20.21 -22.89
N GLY A 391 18.63 21.11 -22.09
CA GLY A 391 17.98 22.34 -21.68
C GLY A 391 18.44 23.46 -22.61
N ARG A 392 17.51 24.19 -23.25
CA ARG A 392 17.83 25.52 -23.78
C ARG A 392 16.91 26.55 -23.16
N GLN A 393 17.51 27.34 -22.27
CA GLN A 393 17.10 28.68 -21.92
C GLN A 393 17.22 29.61 -23.15
N THR A 394 16.40 30.65 -23.11
CA THR A 394 16.29 31.75 -24.06
C THR A 394 17.44 32.76 -23.99
N SER A 395 17.67 33.40 -25.14
CA SER A 395 18.25 34.74 -25.39
C SER A 395 19.78 34.92 -25.53
N GLY A 396 20.16 35.49 -26.69
CA GLY A 396 21.25 36.47 -26.80
C GLY A 396 22.58 35.98 -27.40
N ALA A 397 22.76 36.20 -28.72
CA ALA A 397 23.94 36.84 -29.35
C ALA A 397 24.37 36.21 -30.69
N VAL A 398 24.19 37.01 -31.75
CA VAL A 398 25.07 37.30 -32.91
C VAL A 398 25.75 36.12 -33.64
N ILE A 399 25.38 35.93 -34.91
CA ILE A 399 26.21 35.27 -35.95
C ILE A 399 26.30 36.23 -37.16
N PRO A 400 27.49 36.59 -37.65
CA PRO A 400 27.65 37.27 -38.93
C PRO A 400 27.61 36.26 -40.10
N MET A 401 26.99 36.69 -41.20
CA MET A 401 26.92 35.98 -42.48
C MET A 401 28.31 35.82 -43.12
N PRO A 402 28.63 34.70 -43.79
CA PRO A 402 29.73 34.65 -44.73
C PRO A 402 29.31 35.11 -46.13
N ASN A 403 30.29 35.68 -46.81
CA ASN A 403 30.24 36.33 -48.12
C ASN A 403 29.75 35.45 -49.28
N THR A 404 29.30 36.20 -50.31
CA THR A 404 28.94 35.89 -51.72
C THR A 404 27.58 35.28 -51.97
#